data_AF-A0A2H5YB51-F1
#
_entry.id   AF-A0A2H5YB51-F1
#
_cell.length_a   1.000
_cell.length_b   1.000
_cell.length_c   1.000
_cell.angle_alpha   90.00
_cell.angle_beta   90.00
_cell.angle_gamma   90.00
#
_symmetry.space_group_name_H-M   'P 1'
#
loop_
_entity.id
_entity.type
_entity.pdbx_description
1 polymer ?
#
loop_
_entity_poly.entity_id
_entity_poly.type
_entity_poly.pdbx_seq_one_letter_code
_entity_poly.pdbx_strand_id
1 'polypeptide(L)' 'MSTEEACVVCGSNLDAEHRARCIYCGGVFHQPWSANAPVPTCGRIFAHADAQGLVFACLRCAQAMLEQRQR' A
#
# COMPACT_ATOMS: atom_id res chain seq x y z
N MET A 1 1.55 -22.04 12.06
CA MET A 1 2.13 -21.78 10.73
C MET A 1 2.03 -20.28 10.48
N SER A 2 3.13 -19.54 10.56
CA SER A 2 3.17 -18.14 10.13
C SER A 2 3.36 -18.13 8.61
N THR A 3 2.28 -17.96 7.85
CA THR A 3 2.35 -17.69 6.42
C THR A 3 2.91 -16.28 6.26
N GLU A 4 4.20 -16.16 5.96
CA GLU A 4 4.78 -14.88 5.57
C GLU A 4 4.05 -14.39 4.31
N GLU A 5 3.28 -13.30 4.45
CA GLU A 5 2.52 -12.71 3.36
C GLU A 5 3.50 -11.94 2.45
N ALA A 6 3.40 -12.10 1.13
CA ALA A 6 4.27 -11.43 0.18
C ALA A 6 3.69 -10.09 -0.28
N CYS A 7 4.56 -9.09 -0.50
CA CYS A 7 4.13 -7.78 -0.97
C CYS A 7 3.55 -7.87 -2.39
N VAL A 8 2.33 -7.36 -2.58
CA VAL A 8 1.64 -7.36 -3.88
C VAL A 8 2.34 -6.49 -4.95
N VAL A 9 3.27 -5.63 -4.54
CA VAL A 9 4.01 -4.74 -5.46
C VAL A 9 5.34 -5.34 -5.89
N CYS A 10 6.21 -5.67 -4.93
CA CYS A 10 7.58 -6.11 -5.19
C CYS A 10 7.80 -7.62 -5.03
N GLY A 11 6.86 -8.36 -4.45
CA GLY A 11 6.95 -9.81 -4.22
C GLY A 11 7.80 -10.23 -3.02
N SER A 12 8.53 -9.31 -2.38
CA SER A 12 9.32 -9.62 -1.18
C SER A 12 8.44 -9.85 0.05
N ASN A 13 8.97 -10.60 1.02
CA ASN A 13 8.30 -10.85 2.29
C ASN A 13 7.94 -9.56 3.02
N LEU A 14 6.78 -9.57 3.67
CA LEU A 14 6.32 -8.52 4.56
C LEU A 14 6.69 -8.87 6.00
N ASP A 15 7.20 -7.89 6.73
CA ASP A 15 7.25 -7.99 8.17
C ASP A 15 5.84 -7.75 8.79
N ALA A 16 5.71 -7.98 10.09
CA ALA A 16 4.43 -7.85 10.78
C ALA A 16 3.98 -6.40 11.02
N GLU A 17 4.92 -5.46 11.02
CA GLU A 17 4.75 -4.11 11.55
C GLU A 17 4.54 -3.10 10.41
N HIS A 18 5.42 -3.10 9.40
CA HIS A 18 5.49 -2.14 8.30
C HIS A 18 4.71 -2.60 7.07
N ARG A 19 3.42 -2.91 7.27
CA ARG A 19 2.53 -3.35 6.20
C ARG A 19 1.16 -2.68 6.26
N ALA A 20 0.56 -2.49 5.09
CA ALA A 20 -0.82 -2.03 4.96
C ALA A 20 -1.56 -2.82 3.87
N ARG A 21 -2.88 -2.83 3.93
CA ARG A 21 -3.74 -3.50 2.94
C ARG A 21 -4.29 -2.48 1.94
N CYS A 22 -4.17 -2.79 0.66
CA CYS A 22 -4.69 -1.96 -0.41
C CYS A 22 -6.22 -2.01 -0.42
N ILE A 23 -6.88 -0.85 -0.37
CA ILE A 23 -8.34 -0.76 -0.42
C ILE A 23 -8.95 -1.24 -1.75
N TYR A 24 -8.18 -1.18 -2.85
CA TYR A 24 -8.68 -1.52 -4.19
C TYR A 24 -8.51 -2.98 -4.56
N CYS A 25 -7.32 -3.56 -4.34
CA CYS A 25 -7.03 -4.94 -4.73
C CYS A 25 -7.01 -5.93 -3.57
N GLY A 26 -7.12 -5.46 -2.33
CA GLY A 26 -7.05 -6.30 -1.13
C GLY A 26 -5.65 -6.85 -0.82
N GLY A 27 -4.65 -6.67 -1.71
CA GLY A 27 -3.27 -7.11 -1.49
C GLY A 27 -2.55 -6.31 -0.41
N VAL A 28 -1.62 -6.95 0.28
CA VAL A 28 -0.80 -6.32 1.33
C VAL A 28 0.53 -5.84 0.76
N PHE A 29 1.03 -4.72 1.25
CA PHE A 29 2.25 -4.07 0.73
C PHE A 29 3.06 -3.41 1.85
N HIS A 30 4.35 -3.15 1.58
CA HIS A 30 5.24 -2.46 2.52
C HIS A 30 4.81 -1.00 2.72
N GLN A 31 4.54 -0.63 3.97
CA GLN A 31 4.20 0.72 4.38
C GLN A 31 5.10 1.13 5.55
N PRO A 32 6.17 1.92 5.30
CA PRO A 32 6.95 2.49 6.39
C PRO A 32 6.08 3.47 7.18
N TRP A 33 6.09 3.32 8.51
CA TRP A 33 5.41 4.23 9.45
C TRP A 33 6.31 5.37 9.94
N SER A 34 7.60 5.32 9.58
CA SER A 34 8.57 6.38 9.84
C SER A 34 9.50 6.53 8.64
N ALA A 35 10.08 7.73 8.49
CA ALA A 35 11.02 8.01 7.40
C ALA A 35 12.31 7.19 7.47
N ASN A 36 12.65 6.67 8.66
CA ASN A 36 13.88 5.92 8.90
C ASN A 36 13.66 4.40 8.93
N ALA A 37 12.43 3.94 8.65
CA ALA A 37 12.14 2.50 8.64
C ALA A 37 12.93 1.82 7.50
N PRO A 38 13.61 0.69 7.75
CA PRO A 38 14.45 0.00 6.76
C PRO A 38 13.63 -0.85 5.78
N VAL A 39 12.41 -0.42 5.45
CA VAL A 39 11.50 -1.10 4.53
C VAL A 39 11.16 -0.19 3.33
N PRO A 40 10.94 -0.76 2.14
CA PRO A 40 10.58 0.04 0.98
C PRO A 40 9.18 0.65 1.15
N THR A 41 8.94 1.78 0.50
CA THR A 41 7.58 2.34 0.36
C THR A 41 6.90 1.74 -0.87
N CYS A 42 6.02 0.77 -0.67
CA CYS A 42 5.28 0.11 -1.76
C CYS A 42 3.83 0.58 -1.91
N GLY A 43 3.43 1.64 -1.20
CA GLY A 43 2.11 2.23 -1.34
C GLY A 43 2.07 3.74 -1.20
N ARG A 44 0.85 4.25 -1.18
CA ARG A 44 0.51 5.66 -0.95
C ARG A 44 -0.66 5.77 0.01
N ILE A 45 -0.61 6.84 0.79
CA ILE A 45 -1.69 7.28 1.67
C ILE A 45 -2.28 8.54 1.04
N PHE A 46 -3.60 8.59 0.90
CA PHE A 46 -4.28 9.80 0.43
C PHE A 46 -5.66 9.92 1.04
N ALA A 47 -6.18 11.15 1.11
CA ALA A 47 -7.55 11.40 1.49
C ALA A 47 -8.48 10.91 0.36
N HIS A 48 -9.47 10.10 0.72
CA HIS A 48 -10.54 9.70 -0.20
C HIS A 48 -11.80 10.48 0.13
N ALA A 49 -12.30 11.27 -0.82
CA ALA A 49 -13.45 12.14 -0.62
C ALA A 49 -14.67 11.36 -0.11
N ASP A 50 -14.96 10.21 -0.72
CA ASP A 50 -16.15 9.41 -0.37
C ASP A 50 -15.99 8.62 0.93
N ALA A 51 -14.76 8.31 1.34
CA ALA A 51 -14.51 7.56 2.56
C ALA A 51 -14.37 8.47 3.79
N GLN A 52 -14.37 9.79 3.58
CA GLN A 52 -14.13 10.81 4.61
C GLN A 52 -12.90 10.49 5.50
N GLY A 53 -11.85 9.93 4.89
CA GLY A 53 -10.72 9.39 5.62
C GLY A 53 -9.48 9.15 4.76
N LEU A 54 -8.40 8.76 5.43
CA LEU A 54 -7.16 8.34 4.80
C LEU A 54 -7.29 6.89 4.33
N VAL A 55 -6.98 6.63 3.07
CA VAL A 55 -6.97 5.29 2.50
C VAL A 55 -5.54 4.89 2.11
N PHE A 56 -5.31 3.59 2.20
CA PHE A 56 -4.04 2.95 1.85
C PHE A 56 -4.19 2.25 0.50
N ALA A 57 -3.32 2.57 -0.45
CA ALA A 57 -3.30 1.94 -1.76
C ALA A 57 -1.89 1.49 -2.12
N CYS A 58 -1.76 0.29 -2.70
CA CYS A 58 -0.48 -0.13 -3.27
C CYS A 58 -0.14 0.77 -4.48
N LEU A 59 1.15 0.89 -4.79
CA LEU A 59 1.60 1.79 -5.88
C LEU A 59 0.94 1.47 -7.24
N ARG A 60 0.68 0.20 -7.54
CA ARG A 60 0.02 -0.23 -8.78
C ARG A 60 -1.39 0.37 -8.90
N CYS A 61 -2.22 0.23 -7.86
CA CYS A 61 -3.57 0.79 -7.85
C CYS A 61 -3.55 2.32 -7.78
N ALA A 62 -2.64 2.90 -6.99
CA ALA A 62 -2.51 4.34 -6.88
C ALA A 62 -2.13 5.00 -8.22
N GLN A 63 -1.22 4.40 -8.99
CA GLN A 63 -0.84 4.88 -10.33
C GLN A 63 -2.03 4.80 -11.30
N ALA A 64 -2.71 3.66 -11.36
CA ALA A 64 -3.87 3.48 -12.23
C ALA A 64 -4.97 4.53 -11.98
N MET A 65 -5.19 4.92 -10.71
CA MET A 65 -6.14 5.99 -10.37
C MET A 65 -5.68 7.38 -10.82
N LEU A 66 -4.39 7.69 -10.70
CA LEU A 66 -3.87 8.97 -11.15
C LEU A 66 -4.03 9.14 -12.66
N GLU A 67 -3.82 8.06 -13.42
CA GLU A 67 -4.04 8.04 -14.88
C GLU A 67 -5.53 8.17 -15.26
N GLN A 68 -6.45 7.78 -14.37
CA GLN A 68 -7.90 7.97 -14.59
C GLN A 68 -8.36 9.40 -14.31
N ARG A 69 -7.74 10.09 -13.33
CA ARG A 69 -8.08 11.49 -12.99
C ARG A 69 -7.56 12.53 -14.00
N GLN A 70 -6.68 12.12 -14.91
CA GLN A 70 -6.13 12.97 -15.98
C GLN A 70 -6.90 12.85 -17.30
N ARG A 71 -7.98 12.06 -17.31
CA ARG A 71 -8.94 11.96 -18.41
C ARG A 71 -10.23 12.68 -18.03
#